data_AF-A0A661MV92-F1
#
_entry.id   AF-A0A661MV92-F1
#
_cell.length_a   1.000
_cell.length_b   1.000
_cell.length_c   1.000
_cell.angle_alpha   90.00
_cell.angle_beta   90.00
_cell.angle_gamma   90.00
#
_symmetry.space_group_name_H-M   'P 1'
#
loop_
_entity.id
_entity.type
_entity.pdbx_description
1 polymer ?
#
loop_
_entity_poly.entity_id
_entity_poly.type
_entity_poly.pdbx_seq_one_letter_code
_entity_poly.pdbx_strand_id
1 'polypeptide(L)'
;MSAIFQAICKQPRMYVQDASYAAVSAFIYGYDLALDGGPLVGFWEWLIVREMEETNLPWWLLLRRQVHEDTDLSTVPTVEQDRELVAALGAALKSYGDARGAHGLDRIYYEYHCWRHALQESSA
;
A
#
# COMPACT_ATOMS: atom_id res chain seq x y z
N MET A 1 9.51 -9.61 2.25
CA MET A 1 9.24 -8.20 2.62
C MET A 1 10.33 -7.70 3.55
N SER A 2 10.76 -6.44 3.45
CA SER A 2 11.78 -5.89 4.35
C SER A 2 11.27 -5.91 5.81
N ALA A 3 12.05 -6.50 6.72
CA ALA A 3 11.71 -6.57 8.14
C ALA A 3 11.54 -5.17 8.76
N ILE A 4 12.22 -4.16 8.21
CA ILE A 4 12.14 -2.77 8.68
C ILE A 4 10.73 -2.19 8.53
N PHE A 5 10.01 -2.54 7.46
CA PHE A 5 8.66 -2.04 7.19
C PHE A 5 7.65 -2.60 8.20
N GLN A 6 7.80 -3.87 8.57
CA GLN A 6 6.98 -4.47 9.63
C GLN A 6 7.32 -3.87 11.00
N ALA A 7 8.59 -3.56 11.25
CA ALA A 7 9.01 -2.98 12.52
C ALA A 7 8.51 -1.54 12.70
N ILE A 8 8.57 -0.70 11.66
CA ILE A 8 8.05 0.67 11.72
C ILE A 8 6.53 0.69 11.90
N CYS A 9 5.77 -0.19 11.23
CA CYS A 9 4.31 -0.24 11.44
C CYS A 9 3.94 -0.70 12.86
N LYS A 10 4.76 -1.55 13.50
CA LYS A 10 4.53 -2.02 14.87
C LYS A 10 4.93 -0.99 15.92
N GLN A 11 6.01 -0.25 15.70
CA GLN A 11 6.55 0.71 16.66
C GLN A 11 7.03 1.99 15.95
N PRO A 12 6.12 2.83 15.40
CA PRO A 12 6.50 3.97 14.58
C PRO A 12 7.45 4.94 15.27
N ARG A 13 7.23 5.21 16.56
CA ARG A 13 8.01 6.17 17.37
C ARG A 13 9.50 5.83 17.53
N MET A 14 9.92 4.61 17.19
CA MET A 14 11.35 4.27 17.16
C MET A 14 12.06 4.72 15.87
N TYR A 15 11.31 4.98 14.80
CA TYR A 15 11.85 5.27 13.48
C TYR A 15 11.51 6.68 13.00
N VAL A 16 10.33 7.18 13.40
CA VAL A 16 9.82 8.51 13.03
C VAL A 16 9.36 9.27 14.27
N GLN A 17 9.58 10.59 14.27
CA GLN A 17 9.20 11.45 15.40
C GLN A 17 7.68 11.58 15.53
N ASP A 18 6.99 11.66 14.38
CA ASP A 18 5.54 11.63 14.29
C ASP A 18 5.08 10.23 13.89
N ALA A 19 4.15 9.66 14.66
CA ALA A 19 3.61 8.32 14.43
C ALA A 19 2.35 8.33 13.54
N SER A 20 2.05 9.46 12.91
CA SER A 20 0.95 9.58 11.94
C SER A 20 1.15 8.65 10.75
N TYR A 21 0.04 8.29 10.10
CA TYR A 21 0.07 7.48 8.90
C TYR A 21 0.85 8.16 7.77
N ALA A 22 0.73 9.48 7.66
CA ALA A 22 1.47 10.28 6.68
C ALA A 22 2.99 10.16 6.90
N ALA A 23 3.47 10.31 8.14
CA ALA A 23 4.89 10.22 8.47
C ALA A 23 5.46 8.81 8.22
N VAL A 24 4.73 7.76 8.62
CA VAL A 24 5.13 6.36 8.38
C VAL A 24 5.17 6.04 6.88
N SER A 25 4.14 6.45 6.14
CA SER A 25 4.06 6.20 4.69
C SER A 25 5.16 6.94 3.94
N ALA A 26 5.44 8.19 4.31
CA ALA A 26 6.52 8.98 3.74
C ALA A 26 7.90 8.36 4.01
N PHE A 27 8.14 7.86 5.22
CA PHE A 27 9.38 7.14 5.55
C PHE A 27 9.56 5.89 4.67
N ILE A 28 8.52 5.05 4.59
CA ILE A 28 8.56 3.82 3.79
C ILE A 28 8.77 4.14 2.31
N TYR A 29 8.03 5.11 1.77
CA TYR A 29 8.17 5.53 0.38
C TYR A 29 9.57 6.09 0.08
N GLY A 30 10.11 6.94 0.96
CA GLY A 30 11.47 7.48 0.80
C GLY A 30 12.54 6.38 0.87
N TYR A 31 12.38 5.41 1.79
CA TYR A 31 13.28 4.26 1.88
C TYR A 31 13.23 3.40 0.63
N ASP A 32 12.04 3.15 0.10
CA ASP A 32 11.84 2.38 -1.13
C ASP A 32 12.44 3.09 -2.34
N LEU A 33 12.21 4.40 -2.46
CA LEU A 33 12.79 5.24 -3.52
C LEU A 33 14.33 5.23 -3.48
N ALA A 34 14.92 5.29 -2.28
CA ALA A 34 16.37 5.21 -2.11
C ALA A 34 16.97 3.86 -2.52
N LEU A 35 16.14 2.83 -2.68
CA LEU A 35 16.52 1.49 -3.15
C LEU A 35 16.02 1.21 -4.57
N ASP A 36 15.77 2.25 -5.37
CA ASP A 36 15.22 2.15 -6.73
C ASP A 36 13.92 1.31 -6.79
N GLY A 37 13.04 1.48 -5.79
CA GLY A 37 11.73 0.84 -5.69
C GLY A 37 11.73 -0.60 -5.15
N GLY A 38 12.91 -1.19 -4.90
CA GLY A 38 13.10 -2.64 -4.74
C GLY A 38 12.03 -3.37 -3.90
N PRO A 39 11.85 -3.03 -2.62
CA PRO A 39 10.90 -3.69 -1.73
C PRO A 39 9.41 -3.54 -2.10
N LEU A 40 8.99 -2.42 -2.71
CA LEU A 40 7.60 -2.15 -3.07
C LEU A 40 7.29 -2.23 -4.57
N VAL A 41 8.23 -2.62 -5.43
CA VAL A 41 7.95 -2.90 -6.86
C VAL A 41 6.75 -3.83 -7.00
N GLY A 42 5.66 -3.40 -7.64
CA GLY A 42 4.45 -4.21 -7.80
C GLY A 42 3.43 -4.10 -6.65
N PHE A 43 3.71 -3.33 -5.60
CA PHE A 43 2.80 -3.19 -4.45
C PHE A 43 1.50 -2.46 -4.83
N TRP A 44 1.61 -1.42 -5.67
CA TRP A 44 0.45 -0.65 -6.11
C TRP A 44 -0.47 -1.49 -6.99
N GLU A 45 0.08 -2.23 -7.95
CA GLU A 45 -0.64 -3.16 -8.82
C GLU A 45 -1.35 -4.24 -7.99
N TRP A 46 -0.65 -4.78 -6.98
CA TRP A 46 -1.22 -5.74 -6.05
C TRP A 46 -2.37 -5.15 -5.22
N LEU A 47 -2.30 -3.89 -4.80
CA LEU A 47 -3.40 -3.22 -4.10
C LEU A 47 -4.61 -3.01 -5.02
N ILE A 48 -4.39 -2.55 -6.25
CA ILE A 48 -5.47 -2.22 -7.20
C ILE A 48 -6.30 -3.43 -7.59
N VAL A 49 -5.66 -4.55 -7.93
CA VAL A 49 -6.37 -5.77 -8.35
C VAL A 49 -7.36 -6.23 -7.28
N ARG A 50 -7.07 -5.95 -6.00
CA ARG A 50 -7.93 -6.33 -4.87
C ARG A 50 -9.12 -5.39 -4.68
N GLU A 51 -8.99 -4.12 -5.04
CA GLU A 51 -10.09 -3.16 -5.05
C GLU A 51 -10.96 -3.24 -6.30
N MET A 52 -10.42 -3.83 -7.36
CA MET A 52 -11.03 -3.86 -8.69
C MET A 52 -11.40 -2.48 -9.22
N GLU A 53 -10.73 -1.41 -8.76
CA GLU A 53 -11.06 -0.03 -9.10
C GLU A 53 -9.92 0.64 -9.86
N GLU A 54 -10.23 1.22 -11.01
CA GLU A 54 -9.27 2.06 -11.73
C GLU A 54 -9.07 3.38 -10.98
N THR A 55 -7.83 3.64 -10.59
CA THR A 55 -7.48 4.84 -9.85
C THR A 55 -6.07 5.29 -10.17
N ASN A 56 -5.84 6.60 -10.16
CA ASN A 56 -4.51 7.20 -10.26
C ASN A 56 -3.94 7.56 -8.87
N LEU A 57 -4.62 7.15 -7.80
CA LEU A 57 -4.19 7.44 -6.44
C LEU A 57 -2.86 6.72 -6.14
N PRO A 58 -1.92 7.38 -5.46
CA PRO A 58 -0.74 6.71 -4.94
C PRO A 58 -1.15 5.67 -3.89
N TRP A 59 -0.31 4.65 -3.69
CA TRP A 59 -0.67 3.49 -2.85
C TRP A 59 -1.09 3.87 -1.43
N TRP A 60 -0.52 4.93 -0.85
CA TRP A 60 -0.86 5.37 0.51
C TRP A 60 -2.26 6.01 0.59
N LEU A 61 -2.72 6.67 -0.48
CA LEU A 61 -4.10 7.18 -0.53
C LEU A 61 -5.08 6.06 -0.89
N LEU A 62 -4.67 5.13 -1.76
CA LEU A 62 -5.46 3.94 -2.06
C LEU A 62 -5.75 3.16 -0.78
N LEU A 63 -4.72 2.83 0.00
CA LEU A 63 -4.90 2.12 1.28
C LEU A 63 -5.79 2.90 2.26
N ARG A 64 -5.70 4.24 2.30
CA ARG A 64 -6.58 5.04 3.16
C ARG A 64 -8.04 4.89 2.78
N ARG A 65 -8.33 4.90 1.47
CA ARG A 65 -9.68 4.67 0.94
C ARG A 65 -10.19 3.25 1.26
N GLN A 66 -9.31 2.24 1.24
CA GLN A 66 -9.66 0.85 1.59
C GLN A 66 -10.09 0.70 3.05
N VAL A 67 -9.41 1.40 3.96
CA VAL A 67 -9.67 1.30 5.40
C VAL A 67 -10.90 2.11 5.80
N HIS A 68 -11.13 3.25 5.15
CA HIS A 68 -12.26 4.11 5.42
C HIS A 68 -13.00 4.43 4.12
N GLU A 69 -14.00 3.60 3.80
CA GLU A 69 -14.92 3.83 2.68
C GLU A 69 -15.56 5.22 2.78
N ASP A 70 -15.74 5.90 1.66
CA ASP A 70 -16.30 7.26 1.54
C ASP A 70 -15.59 8.38 2.34
N THR A 71 -14.34 8.16 2.76
CA THR A 71 -13.55 9.21 3.41
C THR A 71 -13.10 10.28 2.42
N ASP A 72 -13.29 11.55 2.80
CA ASP A 72 -12.63 12.68 2.15
C ASP A 72 -11.11 12.61 2.38
N LEU A 73 -10.39 12.19 1.34
CA LEU A 73 -8.94 12.01 1.35
C LEU A 73 -8.17 13.33 1.54
N SER A 74 -8.82 14.50 1.44
CA SER A 74 -8.21 15.80 1.71
C SER A 74 -8.14 16.14 3.20
N THR A 75 -8.94 15.46 4.04
CA THR A 75 -8.95 15.69 5.49
C THR A 75 -7.74 15.08 6.17
N VAL A 76 -7.32 15.65 7.29
CA VAL A 76 -6.27 15.06 8.16
C VAL A 76 -6.92 13.96 9.00
N PRO A 77 -6.37 12.72 9.01
CA PRO A 77 -6.87 11.65 9.88
C PRO A 77 -6.83 12.05 11.37
N THR A 78 -7.78 11.55 12.15
CA THR A 78 -7.68 11.61 13.62
C THR A 78 -6.56 10.68 14.12
N VAL A 79 -6.19 10.82 15.40
CA VAL A 79 -5.17 9.95 16.02
C VAL A 79 -5.59 8.47 15.98
N GLU A 80 -6.88 8.20 16.14
CA GLU A 80 -7.45 6.86 16.06
C GLU A 80 -7.36 6.31 14.63
N GLN A 81 -7.76 7.10 13.64
CA GLN A 81 -7.65 6.74 12.23
C GLN A 81 -6.20 6.52 11.80
N ASP A 82 -5.26 7.37 12.26
CA ASP A 82 -3.83 7.19 12.01
C ASP A 82 -3.33 5.83 12.51
N ARG A 83 -3.75 5.41 13.73
CA ARG A 83 -3.37 4.11 14.28
C ARG A 83 -3.94 2.95 13.46
N GLU A 84 -5.20 3.06 13.04
CA GLU A 84 -5.85 2.05 12.20
C GLU A 84 -5.18 1.94 10.83
N LEU A 85 -4.87 3.07 10.19
CA LEU A 85 -4.18 3.14 8.92
C LEU A 85 -2.76 2.57 8.98
N VAL A 86 -2.00 2.87 10.05
CA VAL A 86 -0.66 2.30 10.25
C VAL A 86 -0.73 0.78 10.46
N ALA A 87 -1.73 0.29 11.20
CA ALA A 87 -1.95 -1.14 11.40
C ALA A 87 -2.33 -1.84 10.07
N ALA A 88 -3.23 -1.23 9.30
CA ALA A 88 -3.63 -1.70 7.98
C ALA A 88 -2.45 -1.73 7.01
N LEU A 89 -1.58 -0.72 7.03
CA LEU A 89 -0.35 -0.69 6.24
C LEU A 89 0.57 -1.86 6.58
N GLY A 90 0.78 -2.13 7.87
CA GLY A 90 1.56 -3.28 8.31
C GLY A 90 0.99 -4.61 7.79
N ALA A 91 -0.33 -4.78 7.88
CA ALA A 91 -1.03 -5.97 7.38
C ALA A 91 -0.95 -6.12 5.85
N ALA A 92 -1.13 -5.03 5.11
CA ALA A 92 -1.03 -4.99 3.66
C ALA A 92 0.40 -5.34 3.20
N LEU A 93 1.42 -4.74 3.80
CA LEU A 93 2.83 -5.02 3.49
C LEU A 93 3.22 -6.46 3.82
N LYS A 94 2.65 -7.03 4.89
CA LYS A 94 2.88 -8.45 5.20
C LYS A 94 2.26 -9.33 4.12
N SER A 95 0.98 -9.10 3.81
CA SER A 95 0.22 -9.90 2.85
C SER A 95 0.81 -9.83 1.44
N TYR A 96 1.22 -8.64 1.00
CA TYR A 96 1.96 -8.44 -0.26
C TYR A 96 3.31 -9.15 -0.23
N GLY A 97 4.03 -9.08 0.90
CA GLY A 97 5.27 -9.82 1.11
C GLY A 97 5.13 -11.33 0.94
N ASP A 98 4.07 -11.89 1.52
CA ASP A 98 3.76 -13.32 1.43
C ASP A 98 3.38 -13.69 -0.01
N ALA A 99 2.55 -12.88 -0.68
CA ALA A 99 2.16 -13.09 -2.08
C ALA A 99 3.36 -13.05 -3.03
N ARG A 100 4.21 -12.01 -2.92
CA ARG A 100 5.43 -11.86 -3.71
C ARG A 100 6.43 -12.99 -3.44
N GLY A 101 6.53 -13.45 -2.19
CA GLY A 101 7.41 -14.57 -1.82
C GLY A 101 6.94 -15.90 -2.40
N ALA A 102 5.63 -16.13 -2.48
CA ALA A 102 5.05 -17.37 -2.98
C ALA A 102 5.05 -17.45 -4.51
N HIS A 103 4.81 -16.34 -5.21
CA HIS A 103 4.52 -16.34 -6.64
C HIS A 103 5.37 -15.39 -7.48
N GLY A 104 6.28 -14.64 -6.87
CA GLY A 104 7.10 -13.67 -7.59
C GLY A 104 6.32 -12.41 -8.02
N LEU A 105 7.02 -11.53 -8.76
CA LEU A 105 6.45 -10.31 -9.31
C LEU A 105 5.68 -10.55 -10.61
N ASP A 106 6.07 -11.56 -11.37
CA ASP A 106 5.44 -11.99 -12.61
C ASP A 106 3.96 -12.31 -12.39
N ARG A 107 3.61 -12.98 -11.29
CA ARG A 107 2.22 -13.26 -10.97
C ARG A 107 1.41 -12.00 -10.68
N ILE A 108 1.97 -11.07 -9.92
CA ILE A 108 1.30 -9.81 -9.57
C ILE A 108 1.01 -8.99 -10.83
N TYR A 109 2.01 -8.85 -11.71
CA TYR A 109 1.84 -8.13 -12.96
C TYR A 109 0.88 -8.85 -13.91
N TYR A 110 0.92 -10.18 -13.97
CA TYR A 110 -0.04 -10.96 -14.74
C TYR A 110 -1.48 -10.70 -14.28
N GLU A 111 -1.75 -10.77 -12.98
CA GLU A 111 -3.08 -10.51 -12.43
C GLU A 111 -3.55 -9.08 -12.74
N TYR A 112 -2.66 -8.10 -12.60
CA TYR A 112 -2.92 -6.71 -12.98
C TYR A 112 -3.25 -6.56 -14.47
N HIS A 113 -2.49 -7.19 -15.36
CA HIS A 113 -2.73 -7.15 -16.79
C HIS A 113 -4.07 -7.81 -17.17
N CYS A 114 -4.40 -8.96 -16.58
CA CYS A 114 -5.69 -9.62 -16.78
C CYS A 114 -6.86 -8.72 -16.34
N TRP A 115 -6.76 -8.12 -15.16
CA TRP A 115 -7.77 -7.20 -14.65
C TRP A 115 -7.93 -5.98 -15.56
N ARG A 116 -6.82 -5.35 -15.99
CA ARG A 116 -6.84 -4.22 -16.95
C ARG A 116 -7.52 -4.58 -18.26
N HIS A 117 -7.27 -5.78 -18.80
CA HIS A 117 -7.87 -6.23 -20.05
C HIS A 117 -9.39 -6.43 -19.91
N ALA A 118 -9.83 -7.05 -18.81
CA ALA A 118 -11.25 -7.27 -18.54
C ALA A 118 -12.04 -5.94 -18.43
N LEU A 119 -11.43 -4.89 -17.87
CA LEU A 119 -12.05 -3.55 -17.83
C LEU A 119 -12.22 -2.93 -19.22
N GLN A 120 -11.24 -3.12 -20.11
CA GLN A 120 -11.31 -2.62 -21.48
C GLN A 120 -12.40 -3.32 -22.28
N GLU A 121 -12.54 -4.64 -22.13
CA GLU A 121 -13.61 -5.41 -22.78
C GLU A 121 -15.01 -5.05 -22.26
N SER A 122 -15.14 -4.69 -20.98
CA SER A 122 -16.43 -4.26 -20.40
C SER A 122 -16.84 -2.83 -20.80
N SER A 123 -15.92 -2.04 -21.34
CA SER A 123 -16.16 -0.62 -21.72
C SER A 123 -16.37 -0.42 -23.22
N ALA A 124 -16.28 -1.50 -24.02
CA ALA A 124 -16.45 -1.54 -25.46
C ALA A 124 -17.83 -2.09 -25.84
#